data_AF-A0A956ZHI6-F1
#
_entry.id   AF-A0A956ZHI6-F1
#
_cell.length_a   1.000
_cell.length_b   1.000
_cell.length_c   1.000
_cell.angle_alpha   90.00
_cell.angle_beta   90.00
_cell.angle_gamma   90.00
#
_symmetry.space_group_name_H-M   'P 1'
#
loop_
_entity.id
_entity.type
_entity.pdbx_description
1 polymer ?
#
loop_
_entity_poly.entity_id
_entity_poly.type
_entity_poly.pdbx_seq_one_letter_code
_entity_poly.pdbx_strand_id
1 'polypeptide(L)'
;MSILERINSPTDLRSLESNETEDLCREIRDFLVETVECIGGGGHLASNLGVVELTVALHRLFDTPRDKILWDVSHQVYVHKMLTGRRDRMATIRQYQGLSGFADRNESEHDAFGAGHAGTAISAAVGMAMARDLKGEDYEV
;
A
#
# COMPACT_ATOMS: atom_id res chain seq x y z
N MET A 1 19.29 7.58 -10.72
CA MET A 1 18.28 7.57 -9.65
C MET A 1 16.99 7.10 -10.28
N SER A 2 16.44 5.99 -9.80
CA SER A 2 15.25 5.35 -10.38
C SER A 2 14.00 6.19 -10.12
N ILE A 3 12.88 5.90 -10.80
CA ILE A 3 11.61 6.59 -10.53
C ILE A 3 11.15 6.28 -9.10
N LEU A 4 11.20 5.02 -8.70
CA LEU A 4 10.85 4.55 -7.36
C LEU A 4 11.68 5.23 -6.26
N GLU A 5 12.95 5.60 -6.52
CA GLU A 5 13.78 6.39 -5.61
C GLU A 5 13.32 7.82 -5.37
N ARG A 6 12.45 8.34 -6.22
CA ARG A 6 11.86 9.67 -6.05
C ARG A 6 10.52 9.62 -5.31
N ILE A 7 9.95 8.44 -5.09
CA ILE A 7 8.63 8.28 -4.47
C ILE A 7 8.78 7.99 -2.98
N ASN A 8 8.51 9.01 -2.15
CA ASN A 8 8.53 8.90 -0.69
C ASN A 8 7.13 9.00 -0.09
N SER A 9 6.16 9.46 -0.89
CA SER A 9 4.77 9.69 -0.47
C SER A 9 3.81 9.49 -1.65
N PRO A 10 2.51 9.28 -1.38
CA PRO A 10 1.49 9.21 -2.42
C PRO A 10 1.43 10.48 -3.29
N THR A 11 1.76 11.64 -2.73
CA THR A 11 1.78 12.91 -3.46
C THR A 11 2.82 12.94 -4.58
N ASP A 12 3.95 12.25 -4.44
CA ASP A 12 5.00 12.18 -5.47
C ASP A 12 4.52 11.44 -6.73
N LEU A 13 3.53 10.56 -6.60
CA LEU A 13 2.93 9.82 -7.72
C LEU A 13 2.06 10.70 -8.62
N ARG A 14 1.50 11.78 -8.07
CA ARG A 14 0.59 12.67 -8.81
C ARG A 14 1.34 13.52 -9.84
N SER A 15 2.64 13.78 -9.60
CA SER A 15 3.50 14.51 -10.54
C SER A 15 4.08 13.67 -11.67
N LEU A 16 3.86 12.35 -11.66
CA LEU A 16 4.37 11.48 -12.71
C LEU A 16 3.53 11.59 -13.98
N GLU A 17 4.23 11.67 -15.11
CA GLU A 17 3.60 11.52 -16.42
C GLU A 17 3.15 10.07 -16.66
N SER A 18 2.26 9.85 -17.63
CA SER A 18 1.70 8.52 -17.90
C SER A 18 2.77 7.49 -18.29
N ASN A 19 3.78 7.90 -19.06
CA ASN A 19 4.92 7.03 -19.42
C ASN A 19 5.79 6.69 -18.19
N GLU A 20 6.03 7.64 -17.30
CA GLU A 20 6.77 7.40 -16.04
C GLU A 20 6.03 6.43 -15.11
N THR A 21 4.70 6.36 -15.21
CA THR A 21 3.88 5.43 -14.42
C THR A 21 4.14 3.98 -14.82
N GLU A 22 4.28 3.69 -16.13
CA GLU A 22 4.59 2.34 -16.61
C GLU A 22 6.00 1.88 -16.22
N ASP A 23 6.97 2.80 -16.28
CA ASP A 23 8.33 2.57 -15.81
C ASP A 23 8.37 2.33 -14.30
N LEU A 24 7.65 3.13 -13.51
CA LEU A 24 7.51 2.93 -12.07
C LEU A 24 6.95 1.53 -11.74
N CYS A 25 5.88 1.11 -12.43
CA CYS A 25 5.29 -0.20 -12.21
C CYS A 25 6.26 -1.35 -12.54
N ARG A 26 7.20 -1.16 -13.47
CA ARG A 26 8.27 -2.13 -13.74
C ARG A 26 9.29 -2.15 -12.61
N GLU A 27 9.79 -0.99 -12.19
CA GLU A 27 10.73 -0.87 -11.06
C GLU A 27 10.16 -1.46 -9.76
N ILE A 28 8.87 -1.26 -9.48
CA ILE A 28 8.20 -1.85 -8.31
C ILE A 28 8.23 -3.38 -8.37
N ARG A 29 8.01 -3.99 -9.54
CA ARG A 29 8.04 -5.46 -9.67
C ARG A 29 9.42 -6.02 -9.37
N ASP A 30 10.46 -5.40 -9.91
CA ASP A 30 11.85 -5.79 -9.68
C ASP A 30 12.17 -5.69 -8.17
N PHE A 31 11.81 -4.56 -7.55
CA PHE A 31 11.99 -4.34 -6.11
C PHE A 31 11.21 -5.35 -5.25
N LEU A 32 10.01 -5.77 -5.66
CA LEU A 32 9.23 -6.79 -4.94
C LEU A 32 9.94 -8.15 -4.95
N VAL A 33 10.51 -8.55 -6.09
CA VAL A 33 11.27 -9.80 -6.21
C VAL A 33 12.48 -9.73 -5.29
N GLU A 34 13.27 -8.66 -5.37
CA GLU A 34 14.43 -8.43 -4.51
C GLU A 34 14.08 -8.46 -3.02
N THR A 35 12.96 -7.81 -2.64
CA THR A 35 12.48 -7.79 -1.25
C THR A 35 12.17 -9.19 -0.75
N VAL A 36 11.46 -10.00 -1.54
CA VAL A 36 11.06 -11.36 -1.14
C VAL A 36 12.27 -12.29 -1.07
N GLU A 37 13.23 -12.15 -1.99
CA GLU A 37 14.49 -12.87 -1.92
C GLU A 37 15.29 -12.50 -0.66
N CYS A 38 15.38 -11.19 -0.36
CA CYS A 38 16.10 -10.67 0.81
C CYS A 38 15.57 -11.23 2.14
N ILE A 39 14.26 -11.42 2.27
CA ILE A 39 13.63 -12.00 3.47
C ILE A 39 13.63 -13.54 3.49
N GLY A 40 14.44 -14.18 2.64
CA GLY A 40 14.64 -15.63 2.62
C GLY A 40 13.64 -16.40 1.74
N GLY A 41 13.03 -15.75 0.76
CA GLY A 41 12.08 -16.35 -0.18
C GLY A 41 10.68 -16.61 0.40
N GLY A 42 10.47 -16.34 1.69
CA GLY A 42 9.14 -16.33 2.31
C GLY A 42 8.39 -15.03 2.02
N GLY A 43 7.06 -15.05 2.08
CA GLY A 43 6.25 -13.83 1.91
C GLY A 43 5.22 -13.94 0.79
N HIS A 44 4.64 -12.80 0.43
CA HIS A 44 3.45 -12.74 -0.41
C HIS A 44 3.77 -12.18 -1.81
N LEU A 45 4.66 -12.82 -2.57
CA LEU A 45 5.12 -12.25 -3.86
C LEU A 45 4.00 -12.14 -4.91
N ALA A 46 3.34 -13.25 -5.22
CA ALA A 46 2.39 -13.31 -6.34
C ALA A 46 1.20 -12.36 -6.17
N SER A 47 0.66 -12.26 -4.95
CA SER A 47 -0.44 -11.35 -4.63
C SER A 47 -0.06 -9.88 -4.78
N ASN A 48 1.19 -9.52 -4.46
CA ASN A 48 1.70 -8.16 -4.62
C ASN A 48 2.00 -7.83 -6.09
N LEU A 49 2.58 -8.77 -6.84
CA LEU A 49 2.78 -8.60 -8.30
C LEU A 49 1.45 -8.37 -9.04
N GLY A 50 0.36 -9.00 -8.58
CA GLY A 50 -0.96 -8.88 -9.19
C GLY A 50 -1.68 -7.55 -8.94
N VAL A 51 -1.18 -6.68 -8.04
CA VAL A 51 -1.86 -5.42 -7.69
C VAL A 51 -0.97 -4.19 -7.85
N VAL A 52 0.17 -4.29 -8.54
CA VAL A 52 1.10 -3.16 -8.72
C VAL A 52 0.39 -1.96 -9.34
N GLU A 53 -0.20 -2.12 -10.53
CA GLU A 53 -0.89 -1.04 -11.24
C GLU A 53 -2.09 -0.51 -10.45
N LEU A 54 -2.87 -1.40 -9.85
CA LEU A 54 -4.02 -1.02 -9.04
C LEU A 54 -3.59 -0.13 -7.87
N THR A 55 -2.52 -0.51 -7.18
CA THR A 55 -2.02 0.24 -6.01
C THR A 55 -1.49 1.61 -6.42
N VAL A 56 -0.75 1.69 -7.53
CA VAL A 56 -0.28 2.97 -8.08
C VAL A 56 -1.47 3.85 -8.48
N ALA A 57 -2.46 3.30 -9.17
CA ALA A 57 -3.65 4.04 -9.59
C ALA A 57 -4.45 4.56 -8.39
N LEU A 58 -4.69 3.74 -7.36
CA LEU A 58 -5.39 4.16 -6.15
C LEU A 58 -4.67 5.32 -5.46
N HIS A 59 -3.35 5.26 -5.29
CA HIS A 59 -2.59 6.33 -4.65
C HIS A 59 -2.42 7.60 -5.51
N ARG A 60 -2.61 7.51 -6.83
CA ARG A 60 -2.68 8.70 -7.71
C ARG A 60 -4.03 9.39 -7.64
N LEU A 61 -5.11 8.62 -7.47
CA LEU A 61 -6.48 9.13 -7.47
C LEU A 61 -6.88 9.64 -6.07
N PHE A 62 -6.69 8.80 -5.04
CA PHE A 62 -7.14 9.05 -3.68
C PHE A 62 -6.04 9.66 -2.80
N ASP A 63 -6.45 10.53 -1.89
CA ASP A 63 -5.59 11.28 -0.98
C ASP A 63 -5.51 10.61 0.39
N THR A 64 -4.76 9.51 0.50
CA THR A 64 -4.49 8.87 1.79
C THR A 64 -3.46 9.68 2.60
N PRO A 65 -3.63 9.88 3.92
CA PRO A 65 -4.54 9.17 4.82
C PRO A 65 -5.93 9.80 4.99
N ARG A 66 -6.24 10.92 4.32
CA ARG A 66 -7.59 11.52 4.38
C ARG A 66 -8.63 10.53 3.86
N ASP A 67 -8.46 10.09 2.61
CA ASP A 67 -9.22 8.99 2.02
C ASP A 67 -8.75 7.64 2.58
N LYS A 68 -9.69 6.70 2.70
CA LYS A 68 -9.45 5.39 3.32
C LYS A 68 -9.32 4.35 2.22
N ILE A 69 -8.14 3.74 2.11
CA ILE A 69 -7.93 2.58 1.25
C ILE A 69 -7.87 1.35 2.15
N LEU A 70 -8.82 0.43 1.96
CA LEU A 70 -8.88 -0.81 2.73
C LEU A 70 -8.47 -2.00 1.86
N TRP A 71 -7.61 -2.86 2.41
CA TRP A 71 -7.15 -4.08 1.77
C TRP A 71 -7.67 -5.30 2.54
N ASP A 72 -8.49 -6.14 1.92
CA ASP A 72 -8.97 -7.38 2.56
C ASP A 72 -7.87 -8.45 2.62
N VAL A 73 -7.74 -9.14 3.74
CA VAL A 73 -6.57 -9.94 4.17
C VAL A 73 -5.29 -9.12 4.28
N SER A 74 -5.06 -8.17 3.38
CA SER A 74 -3.94 -7.24 3.28
C SER A 74 -2.57 -7.88 3.06
N HIS A 75 -2.50 -9.13 2.60
CA HIS A 75 -1.24 -9.77 2.20
C HIS A 75 -0.62 -9.15 0.92
N GLN A 76 -1.42 -8.39 0.16
CA GLN A 76 -1.11 -7.73 -1.10
C GLN A 76 -0.73 -6.24 -0.95
N VAL A 77 -0.25 -5.81 0.21
CA VAL A 77 -0.01 -4.39 0.52
C VAL A 77 1.46 -3.95 0.45
N TYR A 78 2.38 -4.77 -0.05
CA TYR A 78 3.81 -4.40 -0.07
C TYR A 78 4.03 -3.17 -0.93
N VAL A 79 3.38 -3.11 -2.10
CA VAL A 79 3.39 -1.91 -2.96
C VAL A 79 2.79 -0.71 -2.22
N HIS A 80 1.68 -0.92 -1.50
CA HIS A 80 1.06 0.14 -0.71
C HIS A 80 2.02 0.68 0.35
N LYS A 81 2.74 -0.20 1.07
CA LYS A 81 3.76 0.19 2.06
C LYS A 81 4.92 0.96 1.42
N MET A 82 5.43 0.49 0.27
CA MET A 82 6.49 1.17 -0.47
C MET A 82 6.11 2.61 -0.82
N LEU A 83 4.90 2.80 -1.38
CA LEU A 83 4.40 4.10 -1.86
C LEU A 83 3.96 5.06 -0.74
N THR A 84 3.98 4.60 0.51
CA THR A 84 3.55 5.35 1.70
C THR A 84 4.69 5.48 2.71
N GLY A 85 5.90 5.76 2.20
CA GLY A 85 7.06 6.12 3.00
C GLY A 85 7.80 4.96 3.69
N ARG A 86 7.47 3.70 3.39
CA ARG A 86 8.09 2.53 4.06
C ARG A 86 9.01 1.72 3.17
N ARG A 87 9.29 2.17 1.94
CA ARG A 87 10.18 1.48 0.98
C ARG A 87 11.52 1.07 1.59
N ASP A 88 12.21 1.97 2.28
CA ASP A 88 13.55 1.72 2.84
C ASP A 88 13.55 0.67 3.98
N ARG A 89 12.37 0.36 4.53
CA ARG A 89 12.19 -0.65 5.58
C ARG A 89 11.72 -2.00 5.04
N MET A 90 11.50 -2.14 3.74
CA MET A 90 10.93 -3.36 3.13
C MET A 90 11.81 -4.59 3.35
N ALA A 91 13.13 -4.44 3.46
CA ALA A 91 14.03 -5.54 3.82
C ALA A 91 13.77 -6.15 5.21
N THR A 92 12.98 -5.49 6.06
CA THR A 92 12.61 -5.98 7.40
C THR A 92 11.22 -6.64 7.44
N ILE A 93 10.50 -6.67 6.32
CA ILE A 93 9.11 -7.14 6.31
C ILE A 93 9.00 -8.59 6.77
N ARG A 94 8.01 -8.88 7.63
CA ARG A 94 7.79 -10.18 8.29
C ARG A 94 8.91 -10.64 9.23
N GLN A 95 9.91 -9.82 9.50
CA GLN A 95 10.95 -10.12 10.48
C GLN A 95 10.56 -9.60 11.86
N TYR A 96 11.15 -10.17 12.90
CA TYR A 96 10.97 -9.68 14.27
C TYR A 96 11.35 -8.19 14.36
N GLN A 97 10.46 -7.37 14.94
CA GLN A 97 10.59 -5.91 15.02
C GLN A 97 10.64 -5.17 13.66
N GLY A 98 10.40 -5.87 12.56
CA GLY A 98 10.30 -5.29 11.22
C GLY A 98 8.88 -4.90 10.85
N LEU A 99 8.66 -4.61 9.56
CA LEU A 99 7.32 -4.33 9.04
C LEU A 99 6.41 -5.56 9.11
N SER A 100 5.13 -5.34 9.37
CA SER A 100 4.11 -6.36 9.25
C SER A 100 3.99 -6.84 7.79
N GLY A 101 3.70 -8.13 7.59
CA GLY A 101 3.36 -8.67 6.27
C GLY A 101 1.95 -8.30 5.78
N PHE A 102 1.22 -7.51 6.58
CA PHE A 102 -0.16 -7.10 6.44
C PHE A 102 -0.29 -5.60 6.75
N ALA A 103 -1.44 -5.00 6.48
CA ALA A 103 -1.76 -3.66 6.93
C ALA A 103 -1.83 -3.63 8.47
N ASP A 104 -1.16 -2.64 9.08
CA ASP A 104 -1.14 -2.44 10.52
C ASP A 104 -1.30 -0.94 10.85
N ARG A 105 -2.41 -0.63 11.52
CA ARG A 105 -2.78 0.74 11.92
C ARG A 105 -1.77 1.39 12.87
N ASN A 106 -0.99 0.60 13.60
CA ASN A 106 0.08 1.13 14.46
C ASN A 106 1.39 1.38 13.69
N GLU A 107 1.50 0.85 12.47
CA GLU A 107 2.70 0.99 11.63
C GLU A 107 2.64 2.23 10.73
N SER A 108 1.44 2.60 10.25
CA SER A 108 1.25 3.75 9.36
C SER A 108 -0.17 4.30 9.42
N GLU A 109 -0.31 5.62 9.28
CA GLU A 109 -1.61 6.29 9.10
C GLU A 109 -2.31 5.92 7.79
N HIS A 110 -1.56 5.43 6.80
CA HIS A 110 -2.10 4.96 5.52
C HIS A 110 -2.75 3.57 5.60
N ASP A 111 -2.46 2.80 6.65
CA ASP A 111 -3.05 1.48 6.89
C ASP A 111 -4.40 1.68 7.59
N ALA A 112 -5.42 2.09 6.85
CA ALA A 112 -6.73 2.50 7.40
C ALA A 112 -7.42 1.41 8.24
N PHE A 113 -7.23 0.14 7.87
CA PHE A 113 -7.76 -1.02 8.58
C PHE A 113 -6.73 -2.14 8.63
N GLY A 114 -6.59 -2.77 9.80
CA GLY A 114 -5.75 -3.95 9.96
C GLY A 114 -6.54 -5.20 9.58
N ALA A 115 -6.06 -5.94 8.59
CA ALA A 115 -6.69 -7.18 8.15
C ALA A 115 -5.66 -8.31 8.09
N GLY A 116 -6.08 -9.51 8.46
CA GLY A 116 -5.30 -10.75 8.30
C GLY A 116 -6.22 -11.92 8.00
N HIS A 117 -7.40 -11.93 8.63
CA HIS A 117 -8.53 -12.74 8.20
C HIS A 117 -9.25 -12.11 7.00
N ALA A 118 -9.74 -12.96 6.10
CA ALA A 118 -10.50 -12.55 4.92
C ALA A 118 -11.93 -12.15 5.25
N GLY A 119 -12.54 -11.34 4.38
CA GLY A 119 -13.95 -10.96 4.41
C GLY A 119 -14.30 -9.88 5.45
N THR A 120 -13.31 -9.10 5.88
CA THR A 120 -13.46 -8.10 6.94
C THR A 120 -13.46 -6.66 6.42
N ALA A 121 -12.85 -6.39 5.26
CA ALA A 121 -12.67 -5.04 4.74
C ALA A 121 -13.98 -4.35 4.38
N ILE A 122 -14.94 -5.05 3.77
CA ILE A 122 -16.22 -4.43 3.36
C ILE A 122 -17.02 -3.98 4.58
N SER A 123 -17.12 -4.82 5.61
CA SER A 123 -17.83 -4.44 6.85
C SER A 123 -17.16 -3.24 7.54
N ALA A 124 -15.82 -3.20 7.54
CA ALA A 124 -15.08 -2.05 8.06
C ALA A 124 -15.32 -0.78 7.22
N ALA A 125 -15.29 -0.89 5.89
CA ALA A 125 -15.54 0.21 4.96
C ALA A 125 -16.94 0.81 5.16
N VAL A 126 -17.97 -0.02 5.28
CA VAL A 126 -19.35 0.44 5.56
C VAL A 126 -19.40 1.22 6.88
N GLY A 127 -18.72 0.75 7.92
CA GLY A 127 -18.65 1.47 9.20
C GLY A 127 -17.93 2.83 9.08
N MET A 128 -16.84 2.88 8.32
CA MET A 128 -16.08 4.12 8.08
C MET A 128 -16.87 5.14 7.25
N ALA A 129 -17.58 4.70 6.22
CA ALA A 129 -18.44 5.54 5.40
C ALA A 129 -19.64 6.07 6.22
N MET A 130 -20.29 5.23 7.03
CA MET A 130 -21.37 5.68 7.91
C MET A 130 -20.88 6.73 8.93
N ALA A 131 -19.70 6.52 9.51
CA ALA A 131 -19.12 7.47 10.46
C ALA A 131 -18.80 8.82 9.81
N ARG A 132 -18.28 8.82 8.57
CA ARG A 132 -18.05 10.01 7.75
C ARG A 132 -19.35 10.79 7.56
N ASP A 133 -20.39 10.12 7.07
CA ASP A 133 -21.66 10.74 6.73
C ASP A 133 -22.33 11.37 7.95
N LEU A 134 -22.29 10.69 9.11
CA LEU A 134 -22.83 11.21 10.38
C LEU A 134 -22.08 12.45 10.90
N LYS A 135 -20.80 12.60 10.56
CA LYS A 135 -19.98 13.76 10.93
C LYS A 135 -20.04 14.90 9.91
N GLY A 136 -20.68 14.70 8.76
CA GLY A 136 -20.67 15.66 7.66
C GLY A 136 -19.27 15.85 7.04
N GLU A 137 -18.43 14.82 7.11
CA GLU A 137 -17.11 14.80 6.49
C GLU A 137 -17.21 14.39 5.00
N ASP A 138 -16.19 14.72 4.20
CA ASP A 138 -16.18 14.54 2.75
C ASP A 138 -14.86 13.90 2.28
N TYR A 139 -14.62 12.66 2.72
CA TYR A 139 -13.49 11.83 2.28
C TYR A 139 -13.98 10.53 1.65
N GLU A 140 -13.16 9.89 0.83
CA GLU A 140 -13.51 8.64 0.15
C GLU A 140 -13.16 7.41 1.01
N VAL A 141 -13.90 6.31 0.84
CA VAL A 141 -13.69 5.02 1.53
C VAL A 141 -13.79 3.87 0.53
#